data_AF-A0A968YUL6-F1
#
_entry.id   AF-A0A968YUL6-F1
#
_cell.length_a   1.000
_cell.length_b   1.000
_cell.length_c   1.000
_cell.angle_alpha   90.00
_cell.angle_beta   90.00
_cell.angle_gamma   90.00
#
_symmetry.space_group_name_H-M   'P 1'
#
loop_
_entity.id
_entity.type
_entity.pdbx_description
1 polymer ?
#
loop_
_entity_poly.entity_id
_entity_poly.type
_entity_poly.pdbx_seq_one_letter_code
_entity_poly.pdbx_strand_id
1 'polypeptide(L)'
;MEIWVNLEFGDGNFERGFGNLNLEVTVANAQRHITQLEVQLPPNAEIPVSYQRWKEQYYSLLKHSRGGFKNNQVTHISKTDCYDSAQRLCRHLHQWLSPIQSELKQALPQYPQPEIRLVIHTQKIGSQITKDILHRLPWQEWDFFAENFSCEAAVCFHSCVASTTASKELSTSSKIRRPRIISILEIVKILILVPIKIYCKIAETSSRTHSSD
;
A
#
# COMPACT_ATOMS: atom_id res chain seq x y z
N MET A 1 4.81 17.02 -12.90
CA MET A 1 3.44 17.48 -12.59
C MET A 1 2.87 16.51 -11.59
N GLU A 2 2.31 17.00 -10.49
CA GLU A 2 1.86 16.15 -9.38
C GLU A 2 0.35 15.86 -9.53
N ILE A 3 0.01 14.57 -9.47
CA ILE A 3 -1.35 14.06 -9.54
C ILE A 3 -1.63 13.27 -8.28
N TRP A 4 -2.75 13.58 -7.62
CA TRP A 4 -3.24 12.86 -6.46
C TRP A 4 -4.33 11.90 -6.89
N VAL A 5 -4.18 10.63 -6.54
CA VAL A 5 -5.19 9.61 -6.75
C VAL A 5 -5.64 9.13 -5.37
N ASN A 6 -6.87 9.42 -5.00
CA ASN A 6 -7.46 9.00 -3.74
C ASN A 6 -8.41 7.83 -3.99
N LEU A 7 -8.17 6.71 -3.31
CA LEU A 7 -9.06 5.55 -3.29
C LEU A 7 -9.72 5.46 -1.92
N GLU A 8 -10.99 5.82 -1.83
CA GLU A 8 -11.76 5.73 -0.60
C GLU A 8 -12.66 4.49 -0.60
N PHE A 9 -12.26 3.52 0.22
CA PHE A 9 -12.99 2.29 0.44
C PHE A 9 -14.15 2.51 1.40
N GLY A 10 -15.38 2.35 0.92
CA GLY A 10 -16.58 2.15 1.75
C GLY A 10 -16.62 0.75 2.35
N ASP A 11 -17.56 0.52 3.29
CA ASP A 11 -17.61 -0.75 4.02
C ASP A 11 -17.76 -1.96 3.08
N GLY A 12 -16.92 -2.97 3.30
CA GLY A 12 -16.66 -4.04 2.33
C GLY A 12 -15.69 -5.05 2.89
N ASN A 13 -15.56 -6.20 2.23
CA ASN A 13 -14.54 -7.17 2.54
C ASN A 13 -14.17 -7.98 1.29
N PHE A 14 -13.14 -8.81 1.39
CA PHE A 14 -12.66 -9.61 0.28
C PHE A 14 -13.61 -10.76 -0.13
N GLU A 15 -14.61 -11.10 0.68
CA GLU A 15 -15.60 -12.16 0.38
C GLU A 15 -16.83 -11.63 -0.37
N ARG A 16 -17.29 -10.42 -0.03
CA ARG A 16 -18.47 -9.76 -0.63
C ARG A 16 -18.11 -8.67 -1.64
N GLY A 17 -16.84 -8.28 -1.69
CA GLY A 17 -16.36 -7.14 -2.46
C GLY A 17 -16.56 -5.80 -1.75
N PHE A 18 -16.29 -4.73 -2.48
CA PHE A 18 -16.43 -3.35 -2.03
C PHE A 18 -17.31 -2.59 -3.01
N GLY A 19 -18.59 -2.46 -2.66
CA GLY A 19 -19.61 -1.87 -3.53
C GLY A 19 -19.57 -0.34 -3.61
N ASN A 20 -18.96 0.32 -2.63
CA ASN A 20 -18.89 1.78 -2.55
C ASN A 20 -17.43 2.22 -2.47
N LEU A 21 -16.71 2.24 -3.59
CA LEU A 21 -15.37 2.82 -3.65
C LEU A 21 -15.43 4.15 -4.40
N ASN A 22 -14.97 5.22 -3.75
CA ASN A 22 -14.85 6.54 -4.38
C ASN A 22 -13.41 6.73 -4.86
N LEU A 23 -13.24 6.88 -6.16
CA LEU A 23 -11.99 7.22 -6.82
C LEU A 23 -11.99 8.72 -7.13
N GLU A 24 -11.05 9.47 -6.54
CA GLU A 24 -10.86 10.89 -6.83
C GLU A 24 -9.48 11.16 -7.40
N VAL A 25 -9.43 11.74 -8.60
CA VAL A 25 -8.19 12.19 -9.24
C VAL A 25 -8.13 13.72 -9.20
N THR A 26 -7.07 14.27 -8.60
CA THR A 26 -6.84 15.72 -8.50
C THR A 26 -5.48 16.09 -9.09
N VAL A 27 -5.46 17.11 -9.93
CA VAL A 27 -4.25 17.62 -10.60
C VAL A 27 -3.85 18.97 -9.99
N ALA A 28 -2.62 19.08 -9.47
CA ALA A 28 -2.22 20.22 -8.62
C ALA A 28 -2.17 21.60 -9.30
N ASN A 29 -1.92 21.66 -10.62
CA ASN A 29 -1.54 22.91 -11.32
C ASN A 29 -2.47 23.36 -12.46
N ALA A 30 -3.56 22.64 -12.74
CA ALA A 30 -4.63 23.14 -13.61
C ALA A 30 -5.79 23.60 -12.71
N GLN A 31 -6.73 24.42 -13.23
CA GLN A 31 -8.05 24.55 -12.60
C GLN A 31 -8.45 23.17 -12.09
N ARG A 32 -8.75 23.02 -10.78
CA ARG A 32 -8.86 21.69 -10.13
C ARG A 32 -9.76 20.78 -10.97
N HIS A 33 -9.17 19.93 -11.80
CA HIS A 33 -9.88 18.88 -12.49
C HIS A 33 -9.97 17.76 -11.47
N ILE A 34 -11.12 17.72 -10.80
CA ILE A 34 -11.49 16.68 -9.85
C ILE A 34 -12.37 15.73 -10.63
N THR A 35 -11.87 14.54 -10.92
CA THR A 35 -12.72 13.46 -11.44
C THR A 35 -13.05 12.53 -10.29
N GLN A 36 -14.33 12.49 -9.91
CA GLN A 36 -14.86 11.56 -8.92
C GLN A 36 -15.65 10.47 -9.63
N LEU A 37 -15.29 9.22 -9.36
CA LEU A 37 -15.97 8.06 -9.91
C LEU A 37 -16.31 7.08 -8.80
N GLU A 38 -17.53 6.55 -8.85
CA GLU A 38 -17.92 5.42 -8.03
C GLU A 38 -17.55 4.13 -8.76
N VAL A 39 -16.64 3.37 -8.18
CA VAL A 39 -16.18 2.10 -8.72
C VAL A 39 -16.54 0.99 -7.75
N GLN A 40 -16.79 -0.21 -8.28
CA GLN A 40 -16.98 -1.40 -7.47
C GLN A 40 -15.80 -2.33 -7.63
N LEU A 41 -15.31 -2.85 -6.52
CA LEU A 41 -14.30 -3.92 -6.54
C LEU A 41 -14.99 -5.26 -6.26
N PRO A 42 -14.77 -6.27 -7.13
CA PRO A 42 -15.40 -7.57 -6.95
C PRO A 42 -14.85 -8.27 -5.70
N PRO A 43 -15.55 -9.31 -5.21
CA PRO A 43 -14.98 -10.28 -4.28
C PRO A 43 -13.65 -10.84 -4.78
N ASN A 44 -12.71 -11.04 -3.87
CA ASN A 44 -11.48 -11.79 -4.14
C ASN A 44 -10.92 -12.41 -2.85
N ALA A 45 -11.41 -13.61 -2.51
CA ALA A 45 -10.98 -14.36 -1.34
C ALA A 45 -9.50 -14.82 -1.41
N GLU A 46 -8.89 -14.83 -2.59
CA GLU A 46 -7.48 -15.21 -2.77
C GLU A 46 -6.51 -14.16 -2.23
N ILE A 47 -6.91 -12.88 -2.14
CA ILE A 47 -6.06 -11.83 -1.56
C ILE A 47 -5.75 -12.13 -0.08
N PRO A 48 -6.74 -12.31 0.83
CA PRO A 48 -6.47 -12.70 2.21
C PRO A 48 -5.60 -13.96 2.33
N VAL A 49 -5.89 -14.99 1.52
CA VAL A 49 -5.17 -16.28 1.55
C VAL A 49 -3.70 -16.10 1.14
N SER A 50 -3.47 -15.44 0.01
CA SER A 50 -2.11 -15.18 -0.49
C SER A 50 -1.33 -14.25 0.43
N TYR A 51 -1.98 -13.23 1.00
CA TYR A 51 -1.37 -12.35 1.99
C TYR A 51 -0.96 -13.10 3.26
N GLN A 52 -1.85 -13.95 3.80
CA GLN A 52 -1.54 -14.73 5.00
C GLN A 52 -0.38 -15.69 4.75
N ARG A 53 -0.38 -16.39 3.60
CA ARG A 53 0.72 -17.28 3.21
C ARG A 53 2.06 -16.56 3.10
N TRP A 54 2.08 -15.43 2.39
CA TRP A 54 3.28 -14.60 2.28
C TRP A 54 3.77 -14.13 3.65
N LYS A 55 2.85 -13.63 4.49
CA LYS A 55 3.14 -13.16 5.84
C LYS A 55 3.78 -14.25 6.71
N GLU A 56 3.23 -15.47 6.70
CA GLU A 56 3.76 -16.61 7.45
C GLU A 56 5.18 -16.99 7.00
N GLN A 57 5.40 -17.09 5.69
CA GLN A 57 6.72 -17.39 5.14
C GLN A 57 7.73 -16.29 5.48
N TYR A 58 7.35 -15.02 5.33
CA TYR A 58 8.18 -13.88 5.68
C TYR A 58 8.59 -13.90 7.16
N TYR A 59 7.64 -14.13 8.07
CA TYR A 59 7.95 -14.21 9.50
C TYR A 59 8.75 -15.46 9.87
N SER A 60 8.57 -16.58 9.17
CA SER A 60 9.45 -17.75 9.34
C SER A 60 10.89 -17.35 9.04
N LEU A 61 11.15 -16.73 7.87
CA LEU A 61 12.50 -16.27 7.50
C LEU A 61 13.10 -15.29 8.52
N LEU A 62 12.30 -14.36 9.05
CA LEU A 62 12.75 -13.41 10.09
C LEU A 62 13.07 -14.07 11.44
N LYS A 63 12.32 -15.09 11.84
CA LYS A 63 12.58 -15.82 13.09
C LYS A 63 13.93 -16.54 13.04
N HIS A 64 14.31 -17.04 11.87
CA HIS A 64 15.59 -17.71 11.66
C HIS A 64 16.77 -16.75 11.49
N SER A 65 16.54 -15.45 11.20
CA SER A 65 17.62 -14.47 11.06
C SER A 65 18.05 -13.81 12.38
N ARG A 66 17.20 -13.81 13.43
CA ARG A 66 17.46 -13.13 14.71
C ARG A 66 18.10 -14.00 15.80
N GLY A 67 18.08 -15.32 15.66
CA GLY A 67 18.88 -16.23 16.47
C GLY A 67 19.91 -16.87 15.56
N GLY A 68 21.20 -16.58 15.76
CA GLY A 68 22.28 -17.07 14.92
C GLY A 68 22.06 -18.52 14.50
N PHE A 69 22.22 -18.79 13.19
CA PHE A 69 21.92 -20.07 12.55
C PHE A 69 22.43 -21.25 13.39
N LYS A 70 21.55 -21.91 14.16
CA LYS A 70 21.85 -23.25 14.69
C LYS A 70 21.66 -24.21 13.52
N ASN A 71 22.77 -24.74 13.03
CA ASN A 71 22.97 -25.39 11.73
C ASN A 71 22.09 -26.62 11.39
N ASN A 72 21.04 -26.97 12.16
CA ASN A 72 20.34 -28.26 12.01
C ASN A 72 18.80 -28.19 12.01
N GLN A 73 18.17 -27.02 11.82
CA GLN A 73 16.73 -27.00 11.52
C GLN A 73 16.50 -26.89 10.02
N VAL A 74 16.04 -27.98 9.40
CA VAL A 74 15.54 -28.00 8.01
C VAL A 74 14.26 -27.16 7.98
N THR A 75 14.39 -25.89 7.61
CA THR A 75 13.24 -25.05 7.29
C THR A 75 12.87 -25.34 5.85
N HIS A 76 11.74 -26.02 5.62
CA HIS A 76 11.21 -26.30 4.28
C HIS A 76 10.81 -25.04 3.48
N ILE A 77 10.99 -23.84 4.04
CA ILE A 77 10.64 -22.56 3.38
C ILE A 77 11.94 -21.86 2.99
N SER A 78 12.19 -21.81 1.69
CA SER A 78 13.31 -21.11 1.08
C SER A 78 13.01 -19.63 0.87
N LYS A 79 14.04 -18.81 0.59
CA LYS A 79 13.85 -17.42 0.14
C LYS A 79 13.02 -17.33 -1.13
N THR A 80 13.19 -18.30 -2.03
CA THR A 80 12.44 -18.43 -3.28
C THR A 80 10.95 -18.68 -3.03
N ASP A 81 10.59 -19.53 -2.05
CA ASP A 81 9.16 -19.77 -1.72
C ASP A 81 8.46 -18.51 -1.22
N CYS A 82 9.17 -17.69 -0.43
CA CYS A 82 8.65 -16.41 0.06
C CYS A 82 8.52 -15.35 -1.06
N TYR A 83 9.42 -15.39 -2.03
CA TYR A 83 9.34 -14.54 -3.21
C TYR A 83 8.13 -14.93 -4.07
N ASP A 84 7.95 -16.22 -4.34
CA ASP A 84 6.84 -16.73 -5.13
C ASP A 84 5.48 -16.39 -4.51
N SER A 85 5.36 -16.44 -3.18
CA SER A 85 4.13 -16.03 -2.50
C SER A 85 3.89 -14.51 -2.56
N ALA A 86 4.95 -13.70 -2.47
CA ALA A 86 4.85 -12.25 -2.67
C ALA A 86 4.36 -11.93 -4.08
N GLN A 87 4.93 -12.57 -5.10
CA GLN A 87 4.50 -12.42 -6.49
C GLN A 87 3.05 -12.86 -6.71
N ARG A 88 2.61 -13.96 -6.05
CA ARG A 88 1.22 -14.40 -6.09
C ARG A 88 0.27 -13.36 -5.49
N LEU A 89 0.65 -12.75 -4.36
CA LEU A 89 -0.13 -11.66 -3.75
C LEU A 89 -0.22 -10.45 -4.70
N CYS A 90 0.89 -10.03 -5.31
CA CYS A 90 0.89 -8.93 -6.29
C CYS A 90 -0.04 -9.22 -7.46
N ARG A 91 0.03 -10.43 -8.04
CA ARG A 91 -0.85 -10.81 -9.16
C ARG A 91 -2.33 -10.73 -8.80
N HIS A 92 -2.73 -11.22 -7.63
CA HIS A 92 -4.11 -11.13 -7.17
C HIS A 92 -4.52 -9.67 -6.93
N LEU A 93 -3.62 -8.84 -6.39
CA LEU A 93 -3.85 -7.40 -6.24
C LEU A 93 -4.11 -6.74 -7.59
N HIS A 94 -3.26 -6.99 -8.60
CA HIS A 94 -3.39 -6.39 -9.93
C HIS A 94 -4.70 -6.78 -10.61
N GLN A 95 -5.03 -8.07 -10.59
CA GLN A 95 -6.27 -8.59 -11.15
C GLN A 95 -7.49 -7.97 -10.47
N TRP A 96 -7.45 -7.86 -9.14
CA TRP A 96 -8.53 -7.28 -8.36
C TRP A 96 -8.73 -5.78 -8.63
N LEU A 97 -7.66 -5.03 -8.85
CA LEU A 97 -7.69 -3.60 -9.15
C LEU A 97 -7.94 -3.27 -10.64
N SER A 98 -8.09 -4.27 -11.51
CA SER A 98 -8.35 -4.08 -12.94
C SER A 98 -9.55 -3.16 -13.26
N PRO A 99 -10.67 -3.17 -12.51
CA PRO A 99 -11.77 -2.24 -12.75
C PRO A 99 -11.34 -0.77 -12.56
N ILE A 100 -10.58 -0.48 -11.51
CA ILE A 100 -10.07 0.87 -11.20
C ILE A 100 -9.04 1.30 -12.26
N GLN A 101 -8.19 0.38 -12.72
CA GLN A 101 -7.22 0.65 -13.77
C GLN A 101 -7.90 1.16 -15.06
N SER A 102 -9.04 0.61 -15.45
CA SER A 102 -9.79 1.05 -16.62
C SER A 102 -10.26 2.50 -16.49
N GLU A 103 -10.80 2.86 -15.33
CA GLU A 103 -11.28 4.22 -15.04
C GLU A 103 -10.12 5.23 -14.98
N LEU A 104 -9.02 4.86 -14.33
CA LEU A 104 -7.84 5.71 -14.23
C LEU A 104 -7.20 6.00 -15.59
N LYS A 105 -7.21 5.05 -16.53
CA LYS A 105 -6.72 5.28 -17.90
C LYS A 105 -7.49 6.37 -18.64
N GLN A 106 -8.77 6.56 -18.31
CA GLN A 106 -9.63 7.58 -18.91
C GLN A 106 -9.50 8.92 -18.18
N ALA A 107 -9.36 8.88 -16.85
CA ALA A 107 -9.29 10.07 -16.01
C ALA A 107 -7.90 10.72 -15.96
N LEU A 108 -6.82 9.95 -16.11
CA LEU A 108 -5.47 10.48 -16.05
C LEU A 108 -5.11 11.20 -17.36
N PRO A 109 -4.57 12.42 -17.28
CA PRO A 109 -4.12 13.14 -18.45
C PRO A 109 -2.89 12.47 -19.09
N GLN A 110 -2.79 12.52 -20.42
CA GLN A 110 -1.66 12.00 -21.19
C GLN A 110 -0.43 12.92 -21.14
N TYR A 111 0.01 13.28 -19.93
CA TYR A 111 1.25 14.03 -19.77
C TYR A 111 2.46 13.10 -19.73
N PRO A 112 3.63 13.55 -20.21
CA PRO A 112 4.86 12.80 -20.02
C PRO A 112 5.24 12.79 -18.53
N GLN A 113 5.34 11.59 -17.97
CA GLN A 113 5.89 11.29 -16.64
C GLN A 113 5.30 12.11 -15.47
N PRO A 114 3.99 12.04 -15.20
CA PRO A 114 3.45 12.62 -13.98
C PRO A 114 3.95 11.86 -12.75
N GLU A 115 4.13 12.60 -11.66
CA GLU A 115 4.38 12.05 -10.33
C GLU A 115 3.02 11.80 -9.69
N ILE A 116 2.76 10.55 -9.35
CA ILE A 116 1.48 10.11 -8.79
C ILE A 116 1.63 9.89 -7.29
N ARG A 117 0.73 10.49 -6.53
CA ARG A 117 0.54 10.25 -5.10
C ARG A 117 -0.74 9.48 -4.90
N LEU A 118 -0.60 8.17 -4.67
CA LEU A 118 -1.72 7.28 -4.40
C LEU A 118 -2.03 7.29 -2.91
N VAL A 119 -3.27 7.62 -2.55
CA VAL A 119 -3.71 7.67 -1.15
C VAL A 119 -4.88 6.72 -0.94
N ILE A 120 -4.68 5.74 -0.06
CA ILE A 120 -5.67 4.71 0.24
C ILE A 120 -6.39 5.08 1.54
N HIS A 121 -7.69 5.34 1.44
CA HIS A 121 -8.56 5.73 2.53
C HIS A 121 -9.42 4.53 2.94
N THR A 122 -9.30 4.11 4.19
CA THR A 122 -9.92 2.87 4.74
C THR A 122 -10.77 3.13 5.98
N GLN A 123 -11.14 4.39 6.21
CA GLN A 123 -11.81 4.85 7.43
C GLN A 123 -13.23 4.29 7.55
N LYS A 124 -13.90 4.08 6.41
CA LYS A 124 -15.27 3.57 6.33
C LYS A 124 -15.35 2.04 6.42
N ILE A 125 -14.23 1.33 6.48
CA ILE A 125 -14.19 -0.13 6.66
C ILE A 125 -14.44 -0.49 8.12
N GLY A 126 -15.52 -1.22 8.38
CA GLY A 126 -15.87 -1.72 9.71
C GLY A 126 -15.09 -2.97 10.13
N SER A 127 -14.71 -3.82 9.17
CA SER A 127 -13.96 -5.05 9.45
C SER A 127 -12.47 -4.78 9.70
N GLN A 128 -12.02 -4.98 10.94
CA GLN A 128 -10.61 -4.79 11.30
C GLN A 128 -9.67 -5.69 10.51
N ILE A 129 -10.06 -6.95 10.27
CA ILE A 129 -9.25 -7.91 9.48
C ILE A 129 -9.07 -7.38 8.04
N THR A 130 -10.14 -6.90 7.44
CA THR A 130 -10.10 -6.32 6.08
C THR A 130 -9.20 -5.10 6.05
N LYS A 131 -9.33 -4.21 7.03
CA LYS A 131 -8.52 -3.00 7.18
C LYS A 131 -7.03 -3.35 7.31
N ASP A 132 -6.69 -4.32 8.16
CA ASP A 132 -5.32 -4.79 8.38
C ASP A 132 -4.67 -5.32 7.09
N ILE A 133 -5.44 -6.05 6.28
CA ILE A 133 -4.95 -6.56 4.98
C ILE A 133 -4.75 -5.38 4.03
N LEU A 134 -5.76 -4.51 3.86
CA LEU A 134 -5.67 -3.33 2.98
C LEU A 134 -4.46 -2.46 3.31
N HIS A 135 -4.12 -2.29 4.60
CA HIS A 135 -2.98 -1.50 5.03
C HIS A 135 -1.62 -2.08 4.65
N ARG A 136 -1.57 -3.37 4.32
CA ARG A 136 -0.35 -4.13 4.09
C ARG A 136 -0.21 -4.63 2.66
N LEU A 137 -1.20 -4.35 1.80
CA LEU A 137 -1.10 -4.65 0.38
C LEU A 137 0.03 -3.81 -0.26
N PRO A 138 0.73 -4.37 -1.26
CA PRO A 138 1.84 -3.69 -1.94
C PRO A 138 1.32 -2.67 -2.96
N TRP A 139 0.68 -1.60 -2.51
CA TRP A 139 0.06 -0.57 -3.37
C TRP A 139 1.04 0.09 -4.36
N GLN A 140 2.31 0.23 -3.98
CA GLN A 140 3.34 0.80 -4.85
C GLN A 140 3.75 -0.14 -6.00
N GLU A 141 3.51 -1.44 -5.83
CA GLU A 141 3.84 -2.47 -6.82
C GLU A 141 2.66 -2.72 -7.75
N TRP A 142 1.63 -1.86 -7.76
CA TRP A 142 0.53 -1.99 -8.72
C TRP A 142 1.05 -1.67 -10.13
N ASP A 143 1.05 -2.68 -11.00
CA ASP A 143 1.64 -2.62 -12.36
C ASP A 143 1.20 -1.39 -13.15
N PHE A 144 -0.07 -1.00 -13.05
CA PHE A 144 -0.59 0.20 -13.72
C PHE A 144 0.26 1.45 -13.40
N PHE A 145 0.63 1.63 -12.13
CA PHE A 145 1.46 2.75 -11.73
C PHE A 145 2.95 2.49 -11.95
N ALA A 146 3.43 1.28 -11.63
CA ALA A 146 4.84 0.95 -11.72
C ALA A 146 5.42 1.05 -13.14
N GLU A 147 4.63 0.70 -14.16
CA GLU A 147 5.08 0.71 -15.56
C GLU A 147 4.99 2.09 -16.22
N ASN A 148 4.05 2.92 -15.77
CA ASN A 148 3.65 4.14 -16.50
C ASN A 148 4.05 5.42 -15.77
N PHE A 149 4.29 5.37 -14.45
CA PHE A 149 4.36 6.55 -13.60
C PHE A 149 5.38 6.42 -12.45
N SER A 150 5.87 7.57 -11.95
CA SER A 150 6.58 7.59 -10.67
C SER A 150 5.55 7.68 -9.54
N CYS A 151 5.31 6.58 -8.83
CA CYS A 151 4.23 6.50 -7.83
C CYS A 151 4.74 6.35 -6.39
N GLU A 152 4.25 7.21 -5.51
CA GLU A 152 4.35 7.05 -4.04
C GLU A 152 2.96 6.75 -3.48
N ALA A 153 2.80 5.57 -2.88
CA ALA A 153 1.56 5.18 -2.21
C ALA A 153 1.63 5.43 -0.70
N ALA A 154 0.53 5.94 -0.14
CA ALA A 154 0.30 6.13 1.29
C ALA A 154 -1.06 5.55 1.69
N VAL A 155 -1.17 5.12 2.95
CA VAL A 155 -2.42 4.62 3.54
C VAL A 155 -2.85 5.54 4.66
N CYS A 156 -4.09 6.00 4.60
CA CYS A 156 -4.71 6.87 5.60
C CYS A 156 -5.46 6.03 6.64
N PHE A 157 -5.00 6.12 7.89
CA PHE A 157 -5.54 5.38 9.03
C PHE A 157 -6.75 6.07 9.69
N HIS A 158 -6.84 7.39 9.54
CA HIS A 158 -7.86 8.27 10.15
C HIS A 158 -8.39 9.27 9.13
N SER A 159 -9.58 9.83 9.36
CA SER A 159 -10.06 10.96 8.56
C SER A 159 -9.22 12.17 8.96
N CYS A 160 -8.46 12.72 8.02
CA CYS A 160 -7.86 14.04 8.22
C CYS A 160 -8.98 15.07 8.13
N VAL A 161 -9.61 15.39 9.27
CA VAL A 161 -10.22 16.70 9.41
C VAL A 161 -9.04 17.65 9.60
N ALA A 162 -8.56 18.25 8.52
CA ALA A 162 -7.64 19.37 8.64
C ALA A 162 -8.41 20.46 9.39
N SER A 163 -8.18 20.59 10.70
CA SER A 163 -8.71 21.69 11.49
C SER A 163 -8.00 22.95 11.01
N THR A 164 -8.59 23.65 10.05
CA THR A 164 -8.30 25.05 9.80
C THR A 164 -8.84 25.84 11.01
N THR A 165 -8.12 25.83 12.12
CA THR A 165 -8.39 26.73 13.23
C THR A 165 -7.14 27.55 13.47
N ALA A 166 -7.02 28.63 12.68
CA ALA A 166 -6.43 29.84 13.20
C ALA A 166 -7.33 30.32 14.34
N SER A 167 -6.89 30.17 15.59
CA SER A 167 -7.49 30.85 16.73
C SER A 167 -6.41 31.13 17.76
N LYS A 168 -6.08 32.43 17.86
CA LYS A 168 -5.52 33.05 19.07
C LYS A 168 -6.42 32.70 20.25
N GLU A 169 -5.86 32.24 21.37
CA GLU A 169 -5.81 33.03 22.61
C GLU A 169 -5.06 32.28 23.73
N LEU A 170 -4.53 33.11 24.63
CA LEU A 170 -3.59 32.84 25.71
C LEU A 170 -4.34 32.51 27.02
N SER A 171 -3.63 31.81 27.93
CA SER A 171 -3.88 31.61 29.39
C SER A 171 -4.41 30.21 29.76
N THR A 172 -3.99 29.52 30.82
CA THR A 172 -2.96 29.64 31.86
C THR A 172 -2.74 28.23 32.45
N SER A 173 -1.54 27.94 32.94
CA SER A 173 -1.17 26.87 33.88
C SER A 173 -1.84 25.48 33.74
N SER A 174 -1.12 24.52 33.15
CA SER A 174 -0.85 23.22 33.80
C SER A 174 -0.05 22.30 32.88
N LYS A 175 1.04 21.74 33.44
CA LYS A 175 1.84 20.60 32.97
C LYS A 175 2.19 20.61 31.47
N ILE A 176 3.48 20.88 31.18
CA ILE A 176 4.10 20.60 29.88
C ILE A 176 3.84 19.12 29.54
N ARG A 177 2.78 18.87 28.77
CA ARG A 177 2.57 17.57 28.13
C ARG A 177 3.60 17.54 27.02
N ARG A 178 4.66 16.76 27.23
CA ARG A 178 5.63 16.44 26.18
C ARG A 178 4.82 16.06 24.93
N PRO A 179 4.96 16.77 23.80
CA PRO A 179 4.25 16.41 22.59
C PRO A 179 4.72 15.02 22.20
N ARG A 180 3.81 14.03 22.32
CA ARG A 180 4.00 12.75 21.66
C ARG A 180 3.84 13.03 20.18
N ILE A 181 4.90 12.89 19.42
CA ILE A 181 4.88 12.99 17.97
C ILE A 181 3.94 11.88 17.48
N ILE A 182 2.69 12.22 17.17
CA ILE A 182 1.65 11.27 16.72
C ILE A 182 1.65 11.10 15.19
N SER A 183 2.46 11.89 14.50
CA SER A 183 2.54 11.87 13.04
C SER A 183 3.96 11.65 12.62
N ILE A 184 4.37 10.38 12.63
CA ILE A 184 5.58 9.95 11.94
C ILE A 184 5.12 9.34 10.63
N LEU A 185 4.79 10.21 9.66
CA LEU A 185 4.59 9.84 8.25
C LEU A 185 5.82 9.10 7.67
N GLU A 186 6.96 9.15 8.35
CA GLU A 186 8.21 8.50 7.95
C GLU A 186 8.42 7.09 8.52
N ILE A 187 7.73 6.66 9.59
CA ILE A 187 7.97 5.32 10.19
C ILE A 187 7.21 4.22 9.45
N VAL A 188 6.09 4.55 8.81
CA VAL A 188 5.31 3.56 8.05
C VAL A 188 6.04 3.14 6.77
N LYS A 189 6.91 4.00 6.21
CA LYS A 189 7.81 3.62 5.11
C LYS A 189 8.68 2.41 5.47
N ILE A 190 9.08 2.28 6.74
CA ILE A 190 10.07 1.27 7.18
C ILE A 190 9.45 -0.12 7.46
N LEU A 191 8.16 -0.21 7.78
CA LEU A 191 7.58 -1.48 8.27
C LEU A 191 6.85 -2.31 7.22
N ILE A 192 6.46 -1.74 6.07
CA ILE A 192 5.67 -2.45 5.05
C ILE A 192 6.36 -2.46 3.67
N LEU A 193 7.04 -1.37 3.28
CA LEU A 193 7.63 -1.25 1.94
C LEU A 193 9.11 -1.65 1.87
N VAL A 194 9.86 -1.48 2.96
CA VAL A 194 11.27 -1.89 3.05
C VAL A 194 11.44 -3.40 2.79
N PRO A 195 10.60 -4.33 3.29
CA PRO A 195 10.79 -5.75 3.00
C PRO A 195 10.52 -6.12 1.53
N ILE A 196 9.43 -5.62 0.93
CA ILE A 196 9.05 -6.03 -0.44
C ILE A 196 10.02 -5.44 -1.46
N LYS A 197 10.38 -4.15 -1.35
CA LYS A 197 11.38 -3.53 -2.23
C LYS A 197 12.80 -4.06 -2.03
N ILE A 198 13.23 -4.33 -0.78
CA ILE A 198 14.58 -4.87 -0.53
C ILE A 198 14.68 -6.31 -1.05
N TYR A 199 13.67 -7.16 -0.89
CA TYR A 199 13.75 -8.53 -1.37
C TYR A 199 13.54 -8.65 -2.89
N CYS A 200 12.68 -7.84 -3.52
CA CYS A 200 12.61 -7.79 -4.98
C CYS A 200 13.93 -7.34 -5.61
N LYS A 201 14.61 -6.35 -5.02
CA LYS A 201 15.88 -5.83 -5.56
C LYS A 201 17.10 -6.72 -5.30
N ILE A 202 17.08 -7.53 -4.25
CA ILE A 202 18.13 -8.55 -3.98
C ILE A 202 17.98 -9.77 -4.92
N ALA A 203 16.77 -10.09 -5.38
CA ALA A 203 16.55 -11.20 -6.31
C ALA A 203 17.06 -10.87 -7.73
N GLU A 204 16.87 -9.64 -8.23
CA GLU A 204 17.36 -9.22 -9.55
C GLU A 204 18.89 -9.22 -9.67
N THR A 205 19.60 -8.94 -8.57
CA THR A 205 21.07 -8.95 -8.57
C THR A 205 21.65 -10.37 -8.50
N SER A 206 20.94 -11.32 -7.88
CA SER A 206 21.36 -12.72 -7.81
C SER A 206 21.12 -13.49 -9.12
N SER A 207 20.12 -13.12 -9.92
CA SER A 207 19.86 -13.74 -11.22
C SER A 207 20.80 -13.28 -12.33
N ARG A 208 21.47 -12.12 -12.18
CA ARG A 208 22.49 -11.65 -13.13
C ARG A 208 23.88 -12.24 -12.89
N THR A 209 24.15 -12.82 -11.72
CA THR A 209 25.45 -13.43 -11.38
C THR A 209 25.57 -14.91 -11.74
N HIS A 210 24.55 -15.52 -12.35
CA HIS A 210 24.57 -16.92 -12.81
C HIS A 210 24.44 -17.08 -14.35
N SER A 211 24.67 -16.01 -15.11
CA SER A 211 24.68 -16.04 -16.58
C SER A 211 26.00 -15.47 -17.16
N SER A 212 27.11 -15.67 -16.48
CA SER A 212 28.44 -15.43 -17.02
C SER A 212 29.41 -16.43 -16.39
N ASP A 213 29.38 -17.64 -16.92
CA ASP A 213 30.52 -18.55 -17.09
C ASP A 213 30.16 -19.56 -18.20
#